data_AF-A0A1B1MRB7-F1
#
_entry.id   AF-A0A1B1MRB7-F1
#
_cell.length_a   1.000
_cell.length_b   1.000
_cell.length_c   1.000
_cell.angle_alpha   90.00
_cell.angle_beta   90.00
_cell.angle_gamma   90.00
#
_symmetry.space_group_name_H-M   'P 1'
#
loop_
_entity.id
_entity.type
_entity.pdbx_description
1 polymer ?
#
loop_
_entity_poly.entity_id
_entity_poly.type
_entity_poly.pdbx_seq_one_letter_code
_entity_poly.pdbx_strand_id
1 'polypeptide(L)'
;AQERSDIEIVAINDLLDADYMAYMLKYDSTHGRFNGTVEVKDGHLVVNGKTIRVTAERDPANLKWNEVNVDVVAEATGLFLTDDTARKHIA
;
A
#
# COMPACT_ATOMS: atom_id res chain seq x y z
N ALA A 1 -9.28 -6.58 -2.88
CA ALA A 1 -9.83 -5.31 -2.34
C ALA A 1 -10.73 -4.62 -3.35
N GLN A 2 -10.28 -4.38 -4.59
CA GLN A 2 -11.04 -3.55 -5.56
C GLN A 2 -12.41 -4.11 -5.99
N GLU A 3 -12.62 -5.43 -5.92
CA GLU A 3 -13.91 -6.09 -6.20
C GLU A 3 -14.72 -6.42 -4.92
N ARG A 4 -14.25 -5.99 -3.75
CA ARG A 4 -14.86 -6.27 -2.46
C ARG A 4 -15.42 -5.01 -1.83
N SER A 5 -16.58 -5.13 -1.17
CA SER A 5 -17.24 -4.01 -0.49
C SER A 5 -16.82 -3.84 0.97
N ASP A 6 -16.11 -4.81 1.53
CA ASP A 6 -15.76 -4.89 2.95
C ASP A 6 -14.27 -4.64 3.23
N ILE A 7 -13.48 -4.30 2.21
CA ILE A 7 -12.05 -4.00 2.34
C ILE A 7 -11.71 -2.75 1.52
N GLU A 8 -11.02 -1.81 2.15
CA GLU A 8 -10.46 -0.64 1.50
C GLU A 8 -8.95 -0.57 1.75
N ILE A 9 -8.18 -0.26 0.70
CA ILE A 9 -6.74 0.00 0.84
C ILE A 9 -6.58 1.50 1.04
N VAL A 10 -6.19 1.90 2.25
CA VAL A 10 -6.04 3.32 2.62
C VAL A 10 -4.59 3.81 2.57
N ALA A 11 -3.62 2.88 2.66
CA ALA A 11 -2.21 3.22 2.59
C ALA A 11 -1.35 2.06 2.07
N ILE A 12 -0.20 2.40 1.47
CA ILE A 12 0.86 1.49 1.01
C ILE A 12 2.21 2.09 1.42
N ASN A 13 3.14 1.25 1.84
CA ASN A 13 4.54 1.63 2.08
C ASN A 13 5.46 0.83 1.17
N ASP A 14 6.33 1.52 0.43
CA ASP A 14 7.42 0.92 -0.32
C ASP A 14 8.54 1.95 -0.52
N LEU A 15 9.76 1.52 -0.84
CA LEU A 15 10.89 2.41 -1.12
C LEU A 15 10.88 2.92 -2.57
N LEU A 16 10.01 2.38 -3.42
CA LEU A 16 9.76 2.85 -4.78
C LEU A 16 8.96 4.16 -4.77
N ASP A 17 9.14 4.97 -5.82
CA ASP A 17 8.30 6.14 -6.03
C ASP A 17 6.88 5.76 -6.50
N ALA A 18 5.93 6.67 -6.29
CA ALA A 18 4.52 6.44 -6.59
C ALA A 18 4.25 6.22 -8.10
N ASP A 19 5.01 6.85 -8.98
CA ASP A 19 4.87 6.68 -10.43
C ASP A 19 5.25 5.27 -10.86
N TYR A 20 6.33 4.73 -10.30
CA TYR A 20 6.74 3.36 -10.56
C TYR A 20 5.78 2.33 -9.96
N MET A 21 5.28 2.56 -8.73
CA MET A 21 4.22 1.73 -8.16
C MET A 21 2.94 1.74 -9.01
N ALA A 22 2.53 2.90 -9.52
CA ALA A 22 1.39 3.02 -10.42
C ALA A 22 1.60 2.23 -11.71
N TYR A 23 2.81 2.24 -12.27
CA TYR A 23 3.17 1.42 -13.42
C TYR A 23 3.08 -0.08 -13.11
N MET A 24 3.67 -0.53 -12.00
CA MET A 24 3.62 -1.94 -11.59
C MET A 24 2.19 -2.42 -11.33
N LEU A 25 1.36 -1.59 -10.70
CA LEU A 25 -0.05 -1.93 -10.50
C LEU A 25 -0.79 -2.04 -11.84
N LYS A 26 -0.50 -1.17 -12.82
CA LYS A 26 -1.16 -1.20 -14.14
C LYS A 26 -0.79 -2.42 -14.98
N TYR A 27 0.46 -2.88 -14.89
CA TYR A 27 1.03 -3.85 -15.81
C TYR A 27 1.68 -5.03 -15.07
N ASP A 28 0.98 -6.15 -15.04
CA ASP A 28 1.51 -7.42 -14.55
C ASP A 28 1.71 -8.39 -15.73
N SER A 29 2.88 -9.05 -15.80
CA SER A 29 3.21 -9.95 -16.92
C SER A 29 2.48 -11.30 -16.85
N THR A 30 2.04 -11.70 -15.65
CA THR A 30 1.34 -12.97 -15.39
C THR A 30 -0.17 -12.76 -15.33
N HIS A 31 -0.60 -11.72 -14.62
CA HIS A 31 -2.01 -11.43 -14.38
C HIS A 31 -2.62 -10.43 -15.37
N GLY A 32 -1.79 -9.82 -16.23
CA GLY A 32 -2.22 -8.90 -17.26
C GLY A 32 -2.41 -7.47 -16.75
N ARG A 33 -3.23 -6.69 -17.46
CA ARG A 33 -3.49 -5.29 -17.11
C ARG A 33 -4.50 -5.20 -15.98
N PHE A 34 -4.26 -4.28 -15.04
CA PHE A 34 -5.24 -3.98 -14.00
C PHE A 34 -6.53 -3.42 -14.61
N ASN A 35 -7.66 -3.99 -14.20
CA ASN A 35 -8.98 -3.60 -14.67
C ASN A 35 -9.53 -2.43 -13.83
N GLY A 36 -9.02 -1.23 -14.07
CA GLY A 36 -9.44 -0.02 -13.36
C GLY A 36 -8.56 1.18 -13.70
N THR A 37 -8.78 2.30 -13.01
CA THR A 37 -7.93 3.49 -13.15
C THR A 37 -6.87 3.51 -12.07
N VAL A 38 -5.67 3.94 -12.46
CA VAL A 38 -4.54 4.15 -11.55
C VAL A 38 -3.84 5.43 -11.97
N GLU A 39 -3.76 6.38 -11.06
CA GLU A 39 -3.12 7.68 -11.25
C GLU A 39 -2.21 7.99 -10.07
N VAL A 40 -1.32 8.96 -10.25
CA VAL A 40 -0.52 9.52 -9.15
C VAL A 40 -0.92 10.96 -8.99
N LYS A 41 -1.18 11.36 -7.74
CA LYS A 41 -1.47 12.75 -7.39
C LYS A 41 -0.82 13.07 -6.06
N ASP A 42 -0.04 14.15 -6.03
CA ASP A 42 0.61 14.66 -4.82
C ASP A 42 1.44 13.58 -4.08
N GLY A 43 2.11 12.70 -4.83
CA GLY A 43 2.90 11.60 -4.28
C GLY A 43 2.08 10.41 -3.75
N HIS A 44 0.78 10.39 -3.97
CA HIS A 44 -0.13 9.31 -3.59
C HIS A 44 -0.69 8.58 -4.80
N LEU A 45 -1.11 7.33 -4.62
CA LEU A 45 -1.86 6.61 -5.65
C LEU A 45 -3.33 7.02 -5.60
N VAL A 46 -3.96 7.16 -6.76
CA VAL A 46 -5.41 7.27 -6.90
C VAL A 46 -5.89 6.09 -7.72
N VAL A 47 -6.54 5.13 -7.06
CA VAL A 47 -7.01 3.89 -7.68
C VAL A 47 -8.53 3.89 -7.70
N ASN A 48 -9.14 3.80 -8.88
CA ASN A 48 -10.60 3.88 -9.04
C ASN A 48 -11.22 5.11 -8.34
N GLY A 49 -10.52 6.25 -8.39
CA GLY A 49 -10.93 7.51 -7.76
C GLY A 49 -10.66 7.61 -6.25
N LYS A 50 -10.12 6.57 -5.61
CA LYS A 50 -9.79 6.56 -4.18
C LYS A 50 -8.31 6.87 -3.96
N THR A 51 -8.02 7.85 -3.12
CA THR A 51 -6.65 8.20 -2.72
C THR A 51 -6.12 7.20 -1.72
N ILE A 52 -4.90 6.71 -1.96
CA ILE A 52 -4.16 5.78 -1.12
C ILE A 52 -2.89 6.48 -0.69
N ARG A 53 -2.69 6.67 0.62
CA ARG A 53 -1.47 7.26 1.16
C ARG A 53 -0.28 6.39 0.78
N VAL A 54 0.78 7.00 0.27
CA VAL A 54 2.04 6.34 -0.05
C VAL A 54 3.12 6.88 0.87
N THR A 55 3.93 5.99 1.43
CA THR A 55 5.11 6.34 2.24
C THR A 55 6.33 5.55 1.77
N ALA A 56 7.52 6.05 2.13
CA ALA A 56 8.80 5.39 1.89
C ALA A 56 9.62 5.33 3.19
N GLU A 57 9.12 4.60 4.17
CA GLU A 57 9.72 4.45 5.50
C GLU A 57 10.21 3.01 5.71
N ARG A 58 11.39 2.88 6.35
CA ARG A 58 12.08 1.60 6.55
C ARG A 58 11.76 0.95 7.88
N ASP A 59 11.47 1.74 8.92
CA ASP A 59 11.09 1.21 10.23
C ASP A 59 9.56 1.22 10.38
N PRO A 60 8.91 0.04 10.50
CA PRO A 60 7.45 -0.03 10.58
C PRO A 60 6.81 0.80 11.71
N ALA A 61 7.56 1.04 12.78
CA ALA A 61 7.11 1.86 13.90
C ALA A 61 6.87 3.34 13.54
N ASN A 62 7.46 3.81 12.44
CA ASN A 62 7.35 5.21 11.99
C ASN A 62 6.27 5.42 10.92
N LEU A 63 5.52 4.38 10.54
CA LEU A 63 4.55 4.45 9.44
C LEU A 63 3.25 5.18 9.78
N LYS A 64 3.02 5.45 11.07
CA LYS A 64 1.87 6.22 11.58
C LYS A 64 0.54 5.76 10.97
N TRP A 65 0.24 4.47 11.10
CA TRP A 65 -0.98 3.87 10.57
C TRP A 65 -2.26 4.43 11.20
N ASN A 66 -2.15 4.91 12.44
CA ASN A 66 -3.21 5.61 13.16
C ASN A 66 -3.69 6.89 12.45
N GLU A 67 -2.85 7.59 11.69
CA GLU A 67 -3.24 8.80 10.96
C GLU A 67 -4.20 8.53 9.80
N VAL A 68 -4.31 7.27 9.35
CA VAL A 68 -5.15 6.84 8.22
C VAL A 68 -6.17 5.76 8.60
N ASN A 69 -6.41 5.56 9.90
CA ASN A 69 -7.40 4.61 10.44
C ASN A 69 -7.25 3.18 9.88
N VAL A 70 -6.02 2.67 9.83
CA VAL A 70 -5.78 1.28 9.41
C VAL A 70 -6.19 0.29 10.50
N ASP A 71 -7.05 -0.67 10.16
CA ASP A 71 -7.44 -1.78 11.04
C ASP A 71 -6.47 -2.97 10.96
N VAL A 72 -5.95 -3.25 9.76
CA VAL A 72 -5.11 -4.42 9.47
C VAL A 72 -3.96 -4.02 8.55
N VAL A 73 -2.74 -4.45 8.90
CA VAL A 73 -1.58 -4.36 8.02
C VAL A 73 -1.27 -5.72 7.42
N ALA A 74 -1.14 -5.78 6.10
CA ALA A 74 -0.59 -6.92 5.38
C ALA A 74 0.92 -6.71 5.22
N GLU A 75 1.71 -7.35 6.09
CA GLU A 75 3.17 -7.30 6.01
C GLU A 75 3.67 -8.26 4.92
N ALA A 76 4.04 -7.69 3.77
CA ALA A 76 4.40 -8.42 2.55
C ALA A 76 5.80 -8.09 2.03
N THR A 77 6.66 -7.45 2.85
CA THR A 77 8.04 -7.10 2.46
C THR A 77 8.97 -8.31 2.43
N GLY A 78 8.62 -9.37 3.17
CA GLY A 78 9.51 -10.52 3.40
C GLY A 78 10.60 -10.28 4.44
N LEU A 79 10.63 -9.11 5.10
CA LEU A 79 11.67 -8.74 6.06
C LEU A 79 11.24 -8.92 7.53
N PHE A 80 9.98 -8.66 7.85
CA PHE A 80 9.45 -8.67 9.23
C PHE A 80 8.61 -9.93 9.49
N LEU A 81 9.28 -11.09 9.51
CA LEU A 81 8.65 -12.42 9.51
C LEU A 81 8.40 -13.02 10.90
N THR A 82 8.75 -12.31 11.98
CA THR A 82 8.56 -12.78 13.36
C THR A 82 7.53 -11.93 14.08
N ASP A 83 6.92 -12.48 15.14
CA ASP A 83 5.98 -11.75 16.00
C ASP A 83 6.58 -10.42 16.49
N ASP A 84 7.81 -10.46 17.02
CA ASP A 84 8.52 -9.27 17.51
C ASP A 84 8.72 -8.19 16.42
N THR A 85 9.05 -8.60 15.19
CA THR A 85 9.34 -7.66 14.11
C THR A 85 8.06 -7.09 13.49
N ALA A 86 7.02 -7.91 13.32
CA ALA A 86 5.73 -7.48 12.79
C ALA A 86 4.93 -6.64 13.80
N ARG A 87 5.10 -6.83 15.11
CA ARG A 87 4.44 -6.00 16.14
C ARG A 87 4.79 -4.52 16.06
N LYS A 88 5.88 -4.16 15.39
CA LYS A 88 6.22 -2.75 15.12
C LYS A 88 5.13 -1.99 14.35
N HIS A 89 4.26 -2.66 13.61
CA HIS A 89 3.12 -2.02 12.94
C HIS A 89 1.97 -1.63 13.88
N ILE A 90 1.96 -2.15 15.12
CA ILE A 90 0.88 -1.90 16.11
C ILE A 90 1.28 -0.79 17.10
N ALA A 91 2.50 -0.26 16.98
CA ALA A 91 3.06 0.74 17.89
C ALA A 91 2.40 2.12 17.76
#